data_AF-A0A2E0BSH8-F1
#
_entry.id   AF-A0A2E0BSH8-F1
#
_cell.length_a   1.000
_cell.length_b   1.000
_cell.length_c   1.000
_cell.angle_alpha   90.00
_cell.angle_beta   90.00
_cell.angle_gamma   90.00
#
_symmetry.space_group_name_H-M   'P 1'
#
loop_
_entity.id
_entity.type
_entity.pdbx_description
1 polymer ?
#
loop_
_entity_poly.entity_id
_entity_poly.type
_entity_poly.pdbx_seq_one_letter_code
_entity_poly.pdbx_strand_id
1 'polypeptide(L)'
;QHKRNSTTGNAPTASDIAQGEIAINLADLRMFTKDHNNAIQRIGGEDVAATLDFTKADGTLQGISVTGFKMDFKKANGTLTTFNIFQQMMLFSLFQGHFVSRAVFNTHQHTETQAITFDNDTTPSGTTSVPI
;
A
#
# COMPACT_ATOMS: atom_id res chain seq x y z
N GLN A 1 -11.24 34.88 28.67
CA GLN A 1 -11.44 34.57 27.23
C GLN A 1 -10.22 33.79 26.77
N HIS A 2 -10.37 32.68 26.05
CA HIS A 2 -9.23 31.90 25.56
C HIS A 2 -8.68 32.47 24.26
N LYS A 3 -7.37 32.37 24.05
CA LYS A 3 -6.74 32.77 22.78
C LYS A 3 -7.09 31.77 21.69
N ARG A 4 -7.46 32.27 20.51
CA ARG A 4 -7.90 31.47 19.37
C ARG A 4 -7.10 31.84 18.13
N ASN A 5 -6.63 30.83 17.40
CA ASN A 5 -5.98 30.98 16.10
C ASN A 5 -6.66 30.05 15.08
N SER A 6 -6.66 30.43 13.80
CA SER A 6 -7.22 29.67 12.68
C SER A 6 -6.22 29.47 11.54
N THR A 7 -4.93 29.66 11.79
CA THR A 7 -3.85 29.37 10.84
C THR A 7 -3.27 27.98 11.10
N THR A 8 -3.32 27.10 10.09
CA THR A 8 -2.77 25.73 10.13
C THR A 8 -1.29 25.72 10.51
N GLY A 9 -0.89 24.81 11.40
CA GLY A 9 0.49 24.61 11.84
C GLY A 9 1.05 25.71 12.75
N ASN A 10 0.29 26.77 13.03
CA ASN A 10 0.76 27.88 13.85
C ASN A 10 0.36 27.67 15.32
N ALA A 11 1.26 27.04 16.07
CA ALA A 11 1.15 26.91 17.51
C ALA A 11 1.37 28.27 18.20
N PRO A 12 0.70 28.56 19.33
CA PRO A 12 0.93 29.77 20.10
C PRO A 12 2.35 29.78 20.67
N THR A 13 2.94 30.97 20.78
CA THR A 13 4.26 31.18 21.39
C THR A 13 4.16 31.44 22.89
N ALA A 14 5.30 31.40 23.59
CA ALA A 14 5.37 31.72 25.02
C ALA A 14 4.89 33.15 25.35
N SER A 15 5.00 34.10 24.42
CA SER A 15 4.45 35.45 24.57
C SER A 15 2.94 35.51 24.33
N ASP A 16 2.36 34.50 23.69
CA ASP A 16 0.96 34.54 23.29
C ASP A 16 0.00 34.21 24.42
N ILE A 17 0.44 33.42 25.41
CA ILE A 17 -0.39 32.91 26.50
C ILE A 17 0.31 33.04 27.86
N ALA A 18 -0.47 33.32 28.91
CA ALA A 18 0.02 33.28 30.28
C ALA A 18 0.18 31.83 30.79
N GLN A 19 0.97 31.64 31.85
CA GLN A 19 1.10 30.34 32.52
C GLN A 19 -0.28 29.88 33.03
N GLY A 20 -0.65 28.63 32.74
CA GLY A 20 -1.96 28.08 33.09
C GLY A 20 -3.14 28.57 32.22
N GLU A 21 -2.89 29.44 31.25
CA GLU A 21 -3.89 29.82 30.25
C GLU A 21 -4.00 28.75 29.16
N ILE A 22 -5.17 28.71 28.50
CA ILE A 22 -5.46 27.80 27.39
C ILE A 22 -5.60 28.60 26.09
N ALA A 23 -4.92 28.13 25.04
CA ALA A 23 -5.09 28.56 23.66
C ALA A 23 -5.61 27.43 22.77
N ILE A 24 -6.38 27.80 21.74
CA ILE A 24 -7.03 26.86 20.81
C ILE A 24 -6.60 27.21 19.39
N ASN A 25 -6.07 26.23 18.65
CA ASN A 25 -5.91 26.30 17.21
C ASN A 25 -7.06 25.55 16.53
N LEU A 26 -7.98 26.29 15.91
CA LEU A 26 -9.17 25.75 15.24
C LEU A 26 -8.84 25.06 13.91
N ALA A 27 -7.77 25.47 13.24
CA ALA A 27 -7.36 24.85 11.97
C ALA A 27 -6.72 23.48 12.19
N ASP A 28 -5.96 23.32 13.27
CA ASP A 28 -5.32 22.05 13.63
C ASP A 28 -6.16 21.20 14.58
N LEU A 29 -7.30 21.73 15.08
CA LEU A 29 -8.12 21.11 16.12
C LEU A 29 -7.34 20.75 17.40
N ARG A 30 -6.35 21.58 17.74
CA ARG A 30 -5.42 21.35 18.87
C ARG A 30 -5.57 22.43 19.93
N MET A 31 -5.25 22.06 21.17
CA MET A 31 -5.28 22.95 22.33
C MET A 31 -3.89 23.01 22.99
N PHE A 32 -3.54 24.15 23.58
CA PHE A 32 -2.21 24.41 24.11
C PHE A 32 -2.29 25.13 25.46
N THR A 33 -1.29 24.93 26.31
CA THR A 33 -1.08 25.68 27.55
C THR A 33 0.40 25.97 27.79
N LYS A 34 0.71 26.93 28.65
CA LYS A 34 2.09 27.24 29.05
C LYS A 34 2.37 26.67 30.43
N ASP A 35 3.44 25.89 30.54
CA ASP A 35 3.89 25.33 31.81
C ASP A 35 4.72 26.32 32.65
N HIS A 36 5.17 25.89 33.82
CA HIS A 36 5.96 26.69 34.76
C HIS A 36 7.38 26.99 34.28
N ASN A 37 7.85 26.30 33.24
CA ASN A 37 9.14 26.52 32.61
C ASN A 37 9.02 27.42 31.37
N ASN A 38 7.86 28.08 31.19
CA ASN A 38 7.50 28.88 30.03
C ASN A 38 7.43 28.11 28.69
N ALA A 39 7.39 26.78 28.72
CA ALA A 39 7.23 25.97 27.52
C ALA A 39 5.76 25.82 27.14
N ILE A 40 5.50 25.80 25.83
CA ILE A 40 4.17 25.56 25.27
C ILE A 40 3.95 24.06 25.17
N GLN A 41 2.96 23.56 25.89
CA GLN A 41 2.56 22.17 25.91
C GLN A 41 1.25 22.01 25.15
N ARG A 42 1.16 20.96 24.31
CA ARG A 42 -0.10 20.56 23.68
C ARG A 42 -0.94 19.76 24.67
N ILE A 43 -2.23 20.05 24.70
CA ILE A 43 -3.23 19.30 25.45
C ILE A 43 -3.94 18.36 24.46
N GLY A 44 -3.93 17.06 24.77
CA GLY A 44 -4.21 16.00 23.79
C GLY A 44 -2.89 15.45 23.25
N GLY A 45 -2.74 14.13 23.29
CA GLY A 45 -1.48 13.42 23.05
C GLY A 45 -0.77 13.76 21.74
N GLU A 46 0.46 13.27 21.58
CA GLU A 46 1.18 13.37 20.32
C GLU A 46 0.44 12.64 19.21
N ASP A 47 0.56 13.17 17.98
CA ASP A 47 0.23 12.39 16.80
C ASP A 47 1.25 11.25 16.74
N VAL A 48 0.91 10.13 17.40
CA VAL A 48 1.73 8.93 17.36
C VAL A 48 1.47 8.30 16.00
N ALA A 49 2.46 8.36 15.11
CA ALA A 49 2.52 7.47 13.97
C ALA A 49 2.58 6.03 14.52
N ALA A 50 1.43 5.37 14.60
CA ALA A 50 1.33 4.01 15.08
C ALA A 50 2.09 3.10 14.10
N THR A 51 3.25 2.61 14.52
CA THR A 51 3.91 1.52 13.81
C THR A 51 3.18 0.23 14.16
N LEU A 52 2.64 -0.44 13.16
CA LEU A 52 2.05 -1.77 13.31
C LEU A 52 3.18 -2.78 13.41
N ASP A 53 3.52 -3.20 14.63
CA ASP A 53 4.47 -4.29 14.86
C ASP A 53 3.74 -5.63 14.81
N PHE A 54 4.18 -6.51 13.90
CA PHE A 54 3.69 -7.89 13.77
C PHE A 54 4.57 -8.90 14.52
N THR A 55 5.47 -8.44 15.37
CA THR A 55 6.28 -9.29 16.25
C THR A 55 5.46 -9.67 17.48
N LYS A 56 5.43 -10.94 17.85
CA LYS A 56 4.84 -11.37 19.13
C LYS A 56 5.68 -10.83 20.28
N ALA A 57 5.05 -10.66 21.45
CA ALA A 57 5.74 -10.20 22.66
C ALA A 57 6.91 -11.11 23.10
N ASP A 58 6.95 -12.36 22.63
CA ASP A 58 8.04 -13.32 22.88
C ASP A 58 9.20 -13.22 21.87
N GLY A 59 9.18 -12.22 20.98
CA GLY A 59 10.21 -12.00 19.97
C GLY A 59 10.13 -12.94 18.76
N THR A 60 9.11 -13.80 18.69
CA THR A 60 8.86 -14.62 17.49
C THR A 60 8.01 -13.84 16.49
N LEU A 61 8.27 -14.01 15.20
CA LEU A 61 7.39 -13.42 14.17
C LEU A 61 5.99 -14.04 14.31
N GLN A 62 4.94 -13.22 14.40
CA GLN A 62 3.58 -13.73 14.20
C GLN A 62 3.55 -14.32 12.77
N GLY A 63 3.08 -15.55 12.60
CA GLY A 63 2.72 -16.02 11.27
C GLY A 63 1.60 -15.13 10.75
N ILE A 64 1.90 -14.21 9.82
CA ILE A 64 0.87 -13.36 9.22
C ILE A 64 0.09 -14.23 8.24
N SER A 65 -1.07 -14.72 8.66
CA SER A 65 -2.03 -15.36 7.75
C SER A 65 -2.74 -14.25 6.96
N VAL A 66 -2.17 -13.84 5.82
CA VAL A 66 -2.82 -12.89 4.92
C VAL A 66 -3.80 -13.64 4.01
N THR A 67 -5.08 -13.65 4.38
CA THR A 67 -6.13 -14.14 3.49
C THR A 67 -6.38 -13.09 2.42
N GLY A 68 -5.90 -13.35 1.19
CA GLY A 68 -6.18 -12.49 0.05
C GLY A 68 -5.22 -11.32 -0.14
N PHE A 69 -3.91 -11.52 0.05
CA PHE A 69 -2.92 -10.51 -0.34
C PHE A 69 -3.18 -10.07 -1.76
N LYS A 70 -3.24 -8.76 -1.97
CA LYS A 70 -3.54 -8.15 -3.27
C LYS A 70 -2.33 -7.37 -3.76
N MET A 71 -1.95 -7.57 -5.02
CA MET A 71 -0.93 -6.76 -5.68
C MET A 71 -1.59 -5.91 -6.76
N ASP A 72 -1.33 -4.60 -6.73
CA ASP A 72 -1.82 -3.66 -7.73
C ASP A 72 -0.78 -3.48 -8.83
N PHE A 73 -1.14 -3.84 -10.06
CA PHE A 73 -0.32 -3.56 -11.23
C PHE A 73 -0.91 -2.36 -11.95
N LYS A 74 -0.11 -1.29 -12.05
CA LYS A 74 -0.45 -0.12 -12.87
C LYS A 74 0.00 -0.38 -14.29
N LYS A 75 -0.94 -0.46 -15.22
CA LYS A 75 -0.66 -0.55 -16.65
C LYS A 75 -0.10 0.78 -17.17
N ALA A 76 0.59 0.75 -18.31
CA ALA A 76 1.15 1.96 -18.94
C ALA A 76 0.09 3.03 -19.26
N ASN A 77 -1.16 2.62 -19.46
CA ASN A 77 -2.32 3.52 -19.66
C ASN A 77 -2.88 4.12 -18.34
N GLY A 78 -2.23 3.89 -17.21
CA GLY A 78 -2.64 4.39 -15.89
C GLY A 78 -3.70 3.57 -15.17
N THR A 79 -4.26 2.52 -15.78
CA THR A 79 -5.27 1.66 -15.13
C THR A 79 -4.62 0.75 -14.09
N LEU A 80 -5.11 0.78 -12.85
CA LEU A 80 -4.73 -0.15 -11.78
C LEU A 80 -5.55 -1.43 -11.89
N THR A 81 -4.90 -2.59 -11.87
CA THR A 81 -5.56 -3.89 -11.79
C THR A 81 -5.06 -4.62 -10.55
N THR A 82 -5.99 -5.03 -9.70
CA THR A 82 -5.70 -5.67 -8.41
C THR A 82 -5.85 -7.19 -8.52
N PHE A 83 -4.81 -7.95 -8.15
CA PHE A 83 -4.81 -9.41 -8.21
C PHE A 83 -4.65 -10.03 -6.83
N ASN A 84 -5.45 -11.05 -6.50
CA ASN A 84 -5.31 -11.82 -5.26
C ASN A 84 -4.22 -12.88 -5.46
N ILE A 85 -3.01 -12.61 -4.97
CA ILE A 85 -1.82 -13.40 -5.32
C ILE A 85 -1.86 -14.82 -4.79
N PHE A 86 -2.57 -15.15 -3.70
CA PHE A 86 -2.59 -16.53 -3.17
C PHE A 86 -3.56 -17.45 -3.92
N GLN A 87 -4.71 -16.95 -4.37
CA GLN A 87 -5.59 -17.72 -5.26
C GLN A 87 -4.94 -17.94 -6.64
N GLN A 88 -4.10 -17.01 -7.08
CA GLN A 88 -3.40 -17.11 -8.35
C GLN A 88 -2.08 -17.89 -8.26
N MET A 89 -1.27 -17.77 -7.20
CA MET A 89 0.00 -18.51 -7.05
C MET A 89 -0.17 -20.01 -6.75
N MET A 90 -1.29 -20.44 -6.16
CA MET A 90 -1.66 -21.87 -6.12
C MET A 90 -2.00 -22.42 -7.51
N LEU A 91 -2.33 -21.55 -8.46
CA LEU A 91 -2.49 -21.86 -9.88
C LEU A 91 -1.17 -21.73 -10.67
N PHE A 92 -0.14 -21.05 -10.14
CA PHE A 92 1.14 -20.77 -10.83
C PHE A 92 2.39 -21.44 -10.22
N SER A 93 2.34 -22.07 -9.04
CA SER A 93 3.54 -22.65 -8.38
C SER A 93 3.71 -24.16 -8.56
N LEU A 94 2.80 -24.84 -9.25
CA LEU A 94 2.96 -26.27 -9.56
C LEU A 94 3.87 -26.54 -10.77
N PHE A 95 4.32 -25.51 -11.50
CA PHE A 95 5.21 -25.68 -12.66
C PHE A 95 6.26 -24.55 -12.70
N GLN A 96 7.54 -24.90 -12.61
CA GLN A 96 8.63 -24.00 -12.97
C GLN A 96 8.56 -23.75 -14.48
N GLY A 97 7.99 -22.62 -14.90
CA GLY A 97 7.86 -22.29 -16.30
C GLY A 97 7.30 -20.89 -16.50
N HIS A 98 7.92 -20.13 -17.39
CA HIS A 98 7.57 -18.77 -17.75
C HIS A 98 6.08 -18.69 -18.20
N PHE A 99 5.23 -17.92 -17.50
CA PHE A 99 3.79 -17.84 -17.82
C PHE A 99 3.50 -16.79 -18.90
N VAL A 100 3.38 -17.22 -20.15
CA VAL A 100 2.73 -16.43 -21.22
C VAL A 100 1.50 -17.20 -21.70
N SER A 101 0.32 -16.59 -21.62
CA SER A 101 -0.91 -17.19 -22.17
C SER A 101 -0.79 -17.32 -23.71
N ARG A 102 -1.27 -18.42 -24.31
CA ARG A 102 -1.23 -18.67 -25.76
C ARG A 102 -1.80 -17.52 -26.60
N ALA A 103 -2.88 -16.90 -26.12
CA ALA A 103 -3.49 -15.74 -26.77
C ALA A 103 -2.51 -14.57 -26.92
N VAL A 104 -1.75 -14.27 -25.85
CA VAL A 104 -0.73 -13.20 -25.84
C VAL A 104 0.47 -13.58 -26.70
N PHE A 105 0.92 -14.84 -26.66
CA PHE A 105 1.99 -15.33 -27.54
C PHE A 105 1.63 -15.15 -29.01
N ASN A 106 0.41 -15.53 -29.42
CA ASN A 106 -0.03 -15.47 -30.81
C ASN A 106 -0.27 -14.04 -31.34
N THR A 107 -0.58 -13.08 -30.47
CA THR A 107 -0.68 -11.67 -30.86
C THR A 107 0.67 -10.98 -31.08
N HIS A 108 1.78 -11.60 -30.67
CA HIS A 108 3.12 -11.08 -30.91
C HIS A 108 3.75 -11.77 -32.13
N GLN A 109 4.35 -10.98 -33.03
CA GLN A 109 5.07 -11.49 -34.18
C GLN A 109 6.40 -12.09 -33.71
N HIS A 110 6.61 -13.37 -33.98
CA HIS A 110 7.87 -14.06 -33.70
C HIS A 110 8.64 -14.23 -35.00
N THR A 111 9.84 -13.64 -35.08
CA THR A 111 10.73 -13.74 -36.24
C THR A 111 11.54 -15.04 -36.28
N GLU A 112 11.48 -15.84 -35.21
CA GLU A 112 12.16 -17.13 -35.08
C GLU A 112 11.23 -18.17 -34.43
N THR A 113 11.38 -19.44 -34.83
CA THR A 113 10.58 -20.54 -34.30
C THR A 113 10.93 -20.79 -32.84
N GLN A 114 10.00 -20.54 -31.93
CA GLN A 114 10.16 -20.83 -30.50
C GLN A 114 9.42 -22.11 -30.11
N ALA A 115 10.15 -23.06 -29.50
CA ALA A 115 9.57 -24.28 -28.96
C ALA A 115 8.96 -23.99 -27.57
N ILE A 116 7.73 -23.49 -27.54
CA ILE A 116 6.99 -23.24 -26.30
C ILE A 116 5.94 -24.34 -26.12
N THR A 117 6.05 -25.11 -25.04
CA THR A 117 5.01 -26.08 -24.66
C THR A 117 4.01 -25.35 -23.76
N PHE A 118 2.80 -25.13 -24.28
CA PHE A 118 1.70 -24.58 -23.48
C PHE A 118 1.09 -25.70 -22.66
N ASP A 119 1.31 -25.70 -21.35
CA ASP A 119 0.72 -26.69 -20.48
C ASP A 119 -0.79 -26.46 -20.36
N ASN A 120 -1.58 -27.54 -20.49
CA ASN A 120 -3.05 -27.57 -20.42
C ASN A 120 -3.86 -26.97 -21.61
N ASP A 121 -3.64 -27.47 -22.84
CA ASP A 121 -4.63 -27.34 -23.92
C ASP A 121 -5.32 -28.69 -24.16
N THR A 122 -6.52 -28.88 -23.62
CA THR A 122 -7.30 -30.12 -23.81
C THR A 122 -7.92 -30.25 -25.20
N THR A 123 -7.52 -29.43 -26.17
CA THR A 123 -7.91 -29.57 -27.58
C THR A 123 -6.78 -30.22 -28.37
N PRO A 124 -7.00 -31.37 -29.02
CA PRO A 124 -5.97 -32.01 -29.82
C PRO A 124 -5.55 -31.08 -30.97
N SER A 125 -4.24 -30.98 -31.13
CA SER A 125 -3.55 -30.32 -32.24
C SER A 125 -4.23 -30.61 -33.57
N GLY A 126 -4.99 -29.63 -34.07
CA GLY A 126 -5.32 -29.55 -35.48
C GLY A 126 -4.12 -28.95 -36.19
N THR A 127 -3.44 -29.74 -37.01
CA THR A 127 -2.43 -29.22 -37.93
C THR A 127 -3.11 -28.26 -38.91
N THR A 128 -3.06 -26.95 -38.65
CA THR A 128 -3.39 -25.97 -39.68
C THR A 128 -2.21 -25.91 -40.63
N SER A 129 -2.32 -26.63 -41.73
CA SER A 129 -1.51 -26.43 -42.92
C SER A 129 -1.50 -24.96 -43.32
N VAL A 130 -0.30 -24.42 -43.52
CA VAL A 130 -0.08 -23.05 -44.04
C VAL A 130 -0.48 -23.04 -45.52
N PRO A 131 -1.29 -22.07 -46.00
CA PRO A 131 -1.47 -21.89 -47.44
C PRO A 131 -0.19 -21.31 -48.04
N ILE A 132 0.19 -21.85 -49.20
CA ILE A 132 1.26 -21.37 -50.11
C ILE A 132 1.27 -19.86 -50.31
#